data_AF-A0A2C9L3P9-F1
#
_entry.id   AF-A0A2C9L3P9-F1
#
_cell.length_a   1.000
_cell.length_b   1.000
_cell.length_c   1.000
_cell.angle_alpha   90.00
_cell.angle_beta   90.00
_cell.angle_gamma   90.00
#
_symmetry.space_group_name_H-M   'P 1'
#
loop_
_entity.id
_entity.type
_entity.pdbx_description
1 polymer ?
#
loop_
_entity_poly.entity_id
_entity_poly.type
_entity_poly.pdbx_seq_one_letter_code
_entity_poly.pdbx_strand_id
1 'polypeptide(L)' 'MSFDEKVIQFFKYADKDNSNSISLDELVQVFRLCGDYRPECQIKELFKFIDTNNDNKVSLEELKTVLAKQPPKQKR' A
#
# COMPACT_ATOMS: atom_id res chain seq x y z
N MET A 1 12.11 -8.92 13.20
CA MET A 1 11.27 -7.98 12.44
C MET A 1 12.06 -7.45 11.26
N SER A 2 12.26 -8.34 10.29
CA SER A 2 12.79 -8.01 8.97
C SER A 2 11.80 -7.09 8.24
N PHE A 3 12.31 -6.28 7.30
CA PHE A 3 11.49 -5.41 6.46
C PHE A 3 10.36 -6.19 5.76
N ASP A 4 10.67 -7.41 5.31
CA ASP A 4 9.73 -8.34 4.69
C ASP A 4 8.54 -8.68 5.60
N GLU A 5 8.79 -8.93 6.90
CA GLU A 5 7.75 -9.24 7.88
C GLU A 5 6.81 -8.05 8.11
N LYS A 6 7.35 -6.82 8.16
CA LYS A 6 6.54 -5.60 8.32
C LYS A 6 5.63 -5.38 7.12
N VAL A 7 6.15 -5.61 5.91
CA VAL A 7 5.37 -5.54 4.67
C VAL A 7 4.25 -6.58 4.70
N ILE A 8 4.56 -7.84 5.02
CA ILE A 8 3.57 -8.92 5.08
C ILE A 8 2.48 -8.62 6.13
N GLN A 9 2.85 -8.09 7.29
CA GLN A 9 1.88 -7.78 8.35
C GLN A 9 0.97 -6.62 7.96
N PHE A 10 1.51 -5.56 7.36
CA PHE A 10 0.71 -4.47 6.82
C PHE A 10 -0.22 -4.96 5.70
N PHE A 11 0.32 -5.82 4.84
CA PHE A 11 -0.42 -6.41 3.73
C PHE A 11 -1.62 -7.22 4.21
N LYS A 12 -1.42 -8.13 5.17
CA LYS A 12 -2.50 -8.92 5.77
C LYS A 12 -3.54 -8.08 6.51
N TYR A 13 -3.14 -6.92 7.03
CA TYR A 13 -4.06 -6.01 7.69
C TYR A 13 -4.93 -5.25 6.68
N ALA A 14 -4.38 -4.95 5.50
CA ALA A 14 -5.06 -4.24 4.44
C ALA A 14 -5.90 -5.14 3.53
N ASP A 15 -5.37 -6.30 3.14
CA ASP A 15 -6.02 -7.32 2.32
C ASP A 15 -7.04 -8.10 3.18
N LYS A 16 -8.29 -7.65 3.16
CA LYS A 16 -9.37 -8.30 3.92
C LYS A 16 -9.91 -9.52 3.20
N ASP A 17 -9.84 -9.52 1.86
CA ASP A 17 -10.33 -10.60 1.02
C ASP A 17 -9.34 -11.78 0.92
N ASN A 18 -8.11 -11.62 1.43
CA ASN A 18 -7.00 -12.56 1.22
C ASN A 18 -6.72 -12.79 -0.28
N SER A 19 -6.95 -11.76 -1.08
CA SER A 19 -6.75 -11.77 -2.52
C SER A 19 -5.27 -11.77 -2.91
N ASN A 20 -4.35 -11.71 -1.92
CA ASN A 20 -2.92 -11.52 -2.09
C ASN A 20 -2.58 -10.24 -2.86
N SER A 21 -3.52 -9.29 -2.90
CA SER A 21 -3.44 -8.01 -3.58
C SER A 21 -4.15 -6.96 -2.71
N ILE A 22 -3.70 -5.70 -2.68
CA ILE A 22 -4.47 -4.62 -2.04
C ILE A 22 -5.14 -3.83 -3.15
N SER A 23 -6.46 -3.88 -3.20
CA SER A 23 -7.23 -3.08 -4.15
C SER A 23 -7.32 -1.62 -3.69
N LEU A 24 -7.58 -0.69 -4.62
CA LEU A 24 -7.79 0.72 -4.27
C LEU A 24 -8.89 0.88 -3.21
N ASP A 25 -9.96 0.10 -3.32
CA ASP A 25 -11.09 0.13 -2.38
C ASP A 25 -10.67 -0.33 -0.97
N GLU A 26 -9.88 -1.41 -0.86
CA GLU A 26 -9.36 -1.91 0.41
C GLU A 26 -8.41 -0.89 1.06
N LEU A 27 -7.54 -0.27 0.25
CA LEU A 27 -6.66 0.79 0.74
C LEU A 27 -7.48 1.97 1.29
N VAL A 28 -8.50 2.43 0.54
CA VAL A 28 -9.41 3.50 0.97
C VAL A 28 -10.14 3.12 2.27
N GLN A 29 -10.63 1.88 2.37
CA GLN A 29 -11.27 1.39 3.59
C GLN A 29 -10.32 1.41 4.79
N VAL A 30 -9.06 0.99 4.62
CA VAL A 30 -8.05 1.00 5.68
C VAL A 30 -7.73 2.42 6.14
N PHE A 31 -7.54 3.38 5.22
CA PHE A 31 -7.33 4.78 5.56
C PHE A 31 -8.52 5.36 6.34
N ARG A 32 -9.76 5.06 5.89
CA ARG A 32 -10.99 5.46 6.59
C ARG A 32 -11.09 4.85 7.99
N LEU A 33 -10.72 3.57 8.15
CA LEU A 33 -10.70 2.88 9.45
C LEU A 33 -9.63 3.42 10.39
N CYS A 34 -8.51 3.91 9.85
CA CYS A 34 -7.44 4.55 10.62
C CYS A 34 -7.78 6.01 11.01
N GLY A 35 -8.94 6.53 10.60
CA GLY A 35 -9.36 7.91 10.87
C GLY A 35 -8.71 8.95 9.95
N ASP A 36 -8.06 8.51 8.88
CA ASP A 36 -7.38 9.37 7.90
C ASP A 36 -8.32 9.55 6.68
N TYR A 37 -9.11 10.62 6.70
CA TYR A 37 -10.14 10.93 5.70
C TYR A 37 -9.58 11.66 4.48
N ARG A 38 -8.45 11.18 3.94
CA ARG A 38 -7.91 11.75 2.71
C ARG A 38 -8.84 11.50 1.52
N PRO A 39 -8.92 12.45 0.57
CA PRO A 39 -9.76 12.29 -0.60
C PRO A 39 -9.27 11.12 -1.45
N GLU A 40 -10.21 10.37 -2.01
CA GLU A 40 -9.93 9.18 -2.83
C GLU A 40 -8.98 9.49 -4.00
N CYS A 41 -9.01 10.71 -4.54
CA CYS A 41 -8.05 11.16 -5.56
C CYS A 41 -6.60 11.05 -5.07
N GLN A 42 -6.32 11.46 -3.83
CA GLN A 42 -4.97 11.45 -3.28
C GLN A 42 -4.52 10.03 -2.91
N ILE A 43 -5.45 9.19 -2.43
CA ILE A 43 -5.21 7.76 -2.21
C ILE A 43 -4.94 7.07 -3.55
N LYS A 44 -5.67 7.43 -4.61
CA LYS A 44 -5.50 6.91 -5.96
C LYS A 44 -4.18 7.33 -6.60
N GLU A 45 -3.68 8.53 -6.31
CA GLU A 45 -2.33 8.94 -6.73
C GLU A 45 -1.24 8.14 -6.02
N LEU A 46 -1.35 7.97 -4.70
CA LEU A 46 -0.47 7.09 -3.92
C LEU A 46 -0.51 5.66 -4.44
N PHE A 47 -1.71 5.17 -4.72
CA PHE A 47 -1.95 3.85 -5.25
C PHE A 47 -1.26 3.67 -6.61
N LYS A 48 -1.50 4.57 -7.58
CA LYS A 48 -0.85 4.55 -8.89
C LYS A 48 0.67 4.70 -8.83
N PHE A 49 1.19 5.36 -7.79
CA PHE A 49 2.62 5.47 -7.59
C PHE A 49 3.23 4.12 -7.18
N ILE A 50 2.47 3.29 -6.47
CA ILE A 50 2.91 1.95 -6.03
C ILE A 50 2.61 0.90 -7.11
N ASP A 51 1.43 0.99 -7.72
CA ASP A 51 0.90 0.16 -8.81
C ASP A 51 1.64 0.47 -10.12
N THR A 52 2.78 -0.17 -10.29
CA THR A 52 3.61 -0.06 -11.50
C THR A 52 3.04 -0.85 -12.67
N ASN A 53 2.35 -1.95 -12.41
CA ASN A 53 1.75 -2.79 -13.44
C ASN A 53 0.41 -2.23 -13.96
N ASN A 54 -0.15 -1.20 -13.30
CA ASN A 54 -1.45 -0.59 -13.56
C ASN A 54 -2.61 -1.59 -13.57
N ASP A 55 -2.55 -2.66 -12.77
CA ASP A 55 -3.64 -3.64 -12.64
C ASP A 55 -4.75 -3.16 -11.68
N ASN A 56 -4.60 -1.95 -11.13
CA ASN A 56 -5.49 -1.38 -10.10
C ASN A 56 -5.48 -2.20 -8.80
N LYS A 57 -4.40 -2.97 -8.57
CA LYS A 57 -4.13 -3.75 -7.35
C LYS A 57 -2.66 -3.59 -7.01
N VAL A 58 -2.36 -3.45 -5.73
CA VAL A 58 -0.98 -3.41 -5.24
C VAL A 58 -0.60 -4.80 -4.78
N SER A 59 0.28 -5.42 -5.53
CA SER A 59 0.82 -6.73 -5.16
C SER A 59 1.86 -6.59 -4.05
N LEU A 60 2.04 -7.65 -3.26
CA LEU A 60 3.02 -7.67 -2.17
C LEU A 60 4.46 -7.39 -2.70
N GLU A 61 4.76 -7.85 -3.91
CA GLU A 61 6.03 -7.59 -4.60
C GLU A 61 6.19 -6.11 -5.00
N GLU A 62 5.12 -5.44 -5.45
CA GLU A 62 5.15 -4.04 -5.81
C GLU A 62 5.32 -3.15 -4.57
N LEU A 63 4.59 -3.45 -3.49
CA LEU A 63 4.74 -2.74 -2.22
C LEU A 63 6.18 -2.89 -1.68
N LYS A 64 6.73 -4.11 -1.71
CA LYS A 64 8.14 -4.36 -1.34
C LYS A 64 9.09 -3.57 -2.21
N THR A 65 8.88 -3.59 -3.52
CA THR A 65 9.73 -2.90 -4.50
C THR A 65 9.71 -1.39 -4.27
N VAL A 66 8.54 -0.80 -4.00
CA VAL A 66 8.39 0.65 -3.81
C VAL A 66 8.95 1.09 -2.47
N LEU A 67 8.69 0.33 -1.39
CA LEU A 67 9.27 0.59 -0.07
C LEU A 67 10.78 0.34 -0.05
N ALA A 68 11.31 -0.55 -0.91
CA ALA A 68 12.75 -0.74 -1.08
C ALA A 68 13.39 0.34 -1.97
N LYS A 69 12.67 0.81 -3.01
CA LYS A 69 13.11 1.89 -3.92
C LYS A 69 13.02 3.28 -3.29
N GLN A 70 12.18 3.47 -2.28
CA GLN A 70 12.21 4.64 -1.42
C GLN A 70 13.03 4.33 -0.17
N PRO A 71 14.36 4.54 -0.17
CA PRO A 71 15.05 4.69 1.10
C PRO A 71 14.35 5.84 1.86
N PRO A 72 14.26 5.78 3.20
CA PRO A 72 13.70 6.88 3.95
C PRO A 72 14.43 8.15 3.52
N LYS A 73 13.70 9.07 2.86
CA LYS A 73 14.16 10.44 2.71
C LYS A 73 14.18 11.01 4.12
N GLN A 74 15.23 10.69 4.86
CA GLN A 74 15.78 11.53 5.90
C GLN A 74 16.10 12.84 5.17
N LYS A 75 15.13 13.76 5.15
CA LYS A 75 15.38 15.15 4.76
C LYS A 75 16.52 15.61 5.67
N ARG A 76 17.68 15.87 5.06
CA ARG A 76 18.84 16.53 5.67
C ARG A 76 18.50 17.99 5.94
#